data_AF-A0A1F4TNW4-F1
#
_entry.id   AF-A0A1F4TNW4-F1
#
_cell.length_a   1.000
_cell.length_b   1.000
_cell.length_c   1.000
_cell.angle_alpha   90.00
_cell.angle_beta   90.00
_cell.angle_gamma   90.00
#
_symmetry.space_group_name_H-M   'P 1'
#
loop_
_entity.id
_entity.type
_entity.pdbx_description
1 polymer ?
#
loop_
_entity_poly.entity_id
_entity_poly.type
_entity_poly.pdbx_seq_one_letter_code
_entity_poly.pdbx_strand_id
1 'polypeptide(L)'
;MKNYRTGTHTIHDIKMHFVWITKYRKVILRGGVALRFRGLIRQISLGLDVEIVRGHVGKDHVHLFVSLPTDISAGKDMQKIKGTTARKLMIEFSELRECCEIGLYNTI
;
A
#
# COMPACT_ATOMS: atom_id res chain seq x y z
N MET A 1 3.02 -19.18 -21.68
CA MET A 1 3.25 -17.82 -22.22
C MET A 1 3.31 -16.85 -21.05
N LYS A 2 4.26 -15.92 -21.03
CA LYS A 2 4.28 -14.84 -20.02
C LYS A 2 3.18 -13.83 -20.37
N ASN A 3 2.26 -13.55 -19.45
CA ASN A 3 1.19 -12.57 -19.63
C ASN A 3 1.78 -11.16 -19.53
N TYR A 4 2.25 -10.61 -20.66
CA TYR A 4 2.70 -9.23 -20.75
C TYR A 4 1.51 -8.29 -20.91
N ARG A 5 1.54 -7.12 -20.26
CA ARG A 5 0.56 -6.05 -20.48
C ARG A 5 0.93 -5.30 -21.76
N THR A 6 -0.08 -4.98 -22.56
CA THR A 6 0.08 -4.26 -23.84
C THR A 6 -0.63 -2.92 -23.75
N GLY A 7 0.11 -1.84 -23.97
CA GLY A 7 -0.43 -0.51 -24.26
C GLY A 7 -0.38 -0.22 -25.77
N THR A 8 -0.81 0.98 -26.17
CA THR A 8 -0.86 1.39 -27.58
C THR A 8 0.50 1.32 -28.28
N HIS A 9 1.60 1.58 -27.56
CA HIS A 9 2.95 1.59 -28.11
C HIS A 9 3.97 0.81 -27.26
N THR A 10 3.51 0.05 -26.26
CA THR A 10 4.40 -0.60 -25.29
C THR A 10 3.93 -2.00 -24.93
N ILE A 11 4.88 -2.92 -24.75
CA ILE A 11 4.65 -4.23 -24.14
C ILE A 11 5.52 -4.26 -22.88
N HIS A 12 4.91 -4.49 -21.73
CA HIS A 12 5.60 -4.35 -20.44
C HIS A 12 5.15 -5.39 -19.41
N ASP A 13 6.03 -5.66 -18.46
CA ASP A 13 5.78 -6.45 -17.26
C ASP A 13 6.58 -5.84 -16.10
N ILE A 14 6.04 -4.78 -15.52
CA ILE A 14 6.69 -4.02 -14.45
C ILE A 14 6.15 -4.52 -13.11
N LYS A 15 6.90 -5.41 -12.46
CA LYS A 15 6.54 -5.93 -11.14
C LYS A 15 7.48 -5.38 -10.08
N MET A 16 6.92 -4.92 -8.97
CA MET A 16 7.67 -4.39 -7.84
C MET A 16 7.22 -5.01 -6.52
N HIS A 17 8.21 -5.27 -5.66
CA HIS A 17 7.98 -5.70 -4.29
C HIS A 17 8.23 -4.52 -3.35
N PHE A 18 7.16 -3.96 -2.84
CA PHE A 18 7.18 -2.92 -1.84
C PHE A 18 7.17 -3.49 -0.44
N VAL A 19 8.07 -2.98 0.40
CA VAL A 19 8.13 -3.32 1.82
C VAL A 19 8.26 -2.05 2.64
N TRP A 20 7.42 -1.91 3.66
CA TRP A 20 7.54 -0.83 4.62
C TRP A 20 7.07 -1.26 6.00
N ILE A 21 7.52 -0.50 7.00
CA ILE A 21 7.22 -0.72 8.41
C ILE A 21 6.37 0.43 8.97
N THR A 22 5.65 0.13 10.05
CA THR A 22 4.98 1.15 10.86
C THR A 22 6.02 2.00 11.57
N LYS A 23 5.66 3.25 11.88
CA LYS A 23 6.55 4.17 12.60
C LYS A 23 6.91 3.60 13.96
N TYR A 24 8.20 3.57 14.28
CA TYR A 24 8.77 2.89 15.46
C TYR A 24 8.41 1.40 15.58
N ARG A 25 8.06 0.73 14.47
CA ARG A 25 7.72 -0.69 14.43
C ARG A 25 6.58 -1.08 15.38
N LYS A 26 5.65 -0.15 15.60
CA LYS A 26 4.48 -0.36 16.46
C LYS A 26 3.55 -1.43 15.88
N VAL A 27 3.06 -2.32 16.74
CA VAL A 27 2.21 -3.47 16.40
C VAL A 27 0.73 -3.04 16.26
N ILE A 28 0.47 -2.15 15.30
CA ILE A 28 -0.84 -1.50 15.10
C ILE A 28 -1.68 -2.16 14.00
N LEU A 29 -1.08 -2.91 13.09
CA LEU A 29 -1.78 -3.59 12.01
C LEU A 29 -2.33 -4.94 12.49
N ARG A 30 -3.29 -4.88 13.41
CA ARG A 30 -3.95 -6.06 14.01
C ARG A 30 -5.47 -5.94 13.98
N GLY A 31 -6.16 -7.08 14.08
CA GLY A 31 -7.62 -7.12 14.17
C GLY A 31 -8.33 -6.33 13.07
N GLY A 32 -9.27 -5.46 13.47
CA GLY A 32 -10.06 -4.61 12.57
C GLY A 32 -9.21 -3.64 11.74
N VAL A 33 -8.13 -3.09 12.31
CA VAL A 33 -7.21 -2.18 11.61
C VAL A 33 -6.57 -2.89 10.41
N ALA A 34 -6.08 -4.11 10.60
CA ALA A 34 -5.46 -4.89 9.52
C ALA A 34 -6.46 -5.26 8.41
N LEU A 35 -7.69 -5.61 8.79
CA LEU A 35 -8.74 -5.93 7.82
C LEU A 35 -9.09 -4.69 6.98
N ARG A 36 -9.28 -3.55 7.65
CA ARG A 36 -9.59 -2.30 6.98
C ARG A 36 -8.47 -1.84 6.07
N PHE A 37 -7.23 -1.93 6.54
CA PHE A 37 -6.04 -1.60 5.77
C PHE A 37 -5.96 -2.40 4.45
N ARG A 38 -6.20 -3.72 4.48
CA ARG A 38 -6.26 -4.54 3.26
C ARG A 38 -7.34 -4.07 2.29
N GLY A 39 -8.52 -3.70 2.80
CA GLY A 39 -9.59 -3.13 1.99
C GLY A 39 -9.18 -1.83 1.31
N LEU A 40 -8.49 -0.94 2.05
CA LEU A 40 -8.00 0.33 1.52
C LEU A 40 -6.95 0.14 0.42
N ILE A 41 -5.98 -0.77 0.61
CA ILE A 41 -4.99 -1.06 -0.43
C ILE A 41 -5.68 -1.51 -1.72
N ARG A 42 -6.62 -2.45 -1.64
CA ARG A 42 -7.36 -2.93 -2.83
C ARG A 42 -8.11 -1.80 -3.53
N GLN A 43 -8.75 -0.91 -2.77
CA GLN A 43 -9.45 0.25 -3.34
C GLN A 43 -8.50 1.22 -4.04
N ILE A 44 -7.34 1.51 -3.43
CA ILE A 44 -6.35 2.42 -3.99
C ILE A 44 -5.73 1.82 -5.26
N SER A 45 -5.31 0.56 -5.22
CA SER A 45 -4.71 -0.13 -6.36
C SER A 45 -5.67 -0.21 -7.53
N LEU A 46 -6.96 -0.50 -7.30
CA LEU A 46 -7.98 -0.48 -8.35
C LEU A 46 -8.13 0.91 -9.00
N GLY A 47 -8.08 1.98 -8.21
CA GLY A 47 -8.17 3.35 -8.72
C GLY A 47 -6.93 3.82 -9.48
N LEU A 48 -5.81 3.10 -9.39
CA LEU A 48 -4.55 3.40 -10.07
C LEU A 48 -4.25 2.43 -11.22
N ASP A 49 -5.16 1.51 -11.56
CA ASP A 49 -4.91 0.38 -12.48
C ASP A 49 -3.64 -0.43 -12.10
N VAL A 50 -3.37 -0.52 -10.79
CA VAL A 50 -2.27 -1.32 -10.24
C VAL A 50 -2.82 -2.67 -9.83
N GLU A 51 -2.20 -3.73 -10.35
CA GLU A 51 -2.61 -5.10 -10.05
C GLU A 51 -1.82 -5.63 -8.84
N ILE A 52 -2.53 -6.07 -7.80
CA ILE A 52 -1.89 -6.71 -6.63
C ILE A 52 -1.71 -8.20 -6.94
N VAL A 53 -0.47 -8.60 -7.20
CA VAL A 53 -0.12 -9.99 -7.48
C VAL A 53 -0.09 -10.80 -6.17
N ARG A 54 0.55 -10.25 -5.12
CA ARG A 54 0.56 -10.84 -3.77
C ARG A 54 0.63 -9.73 -2.72
N GLY A 55 0.07 -9.98 -1.55
CA GLY A 55 0.17 -9.04 -0.42
C GLY A 55 0.18 -9.77 0.91
N HIS A 56 1.07 -9.37 1.80
CA HIS A 56 1.14 -9.83 3.17
C HIS A 56 1.17 -8.63 4.12
N VAL A 57 0.28 -8.65 5.10
CA VAL A 57 0.19 -7.61 6.14
C VAL A 57 0.54 -8.29 7.46
N GLY A 58 1.76 -8.03 7.93
CA GLY A 58 2.22 -8.36 9.26
C GLY A 58 1.70 -7.37 10.29
N LYS A 59 2.07 -7.56 11.56
CA LYS A 59 1.56 -6.71 12.65
C LYS A 59 2.19 -5.31 12.68
N ASP A 60 3.43 -5.21 12.20
CA ASP A 60 4.30 -4.03 12.23
C ASP A 60 4.87 -3.68 10.85
N HIS A 61 4.62 -4.52 9.83
CA HIS A 61 5.20 -4.38 8.50
C HIS A 61 4.27 -4.91 7.41
N VAL A 62 4.48 -4.45 6.18
CA VAL A 62 3.67 -4.79 5.02
C VAL A 62 4.57 -5.15 3.85
N HIS A 63 4.26 -6.27 3.21
CA HIS A 63 4.83 -6.69 1.93
C HIS A 63 3.74 -6.62 0.87
N LEU A 64 4.01 -5.92 -0.23
CA LEU A 64 3.07 -5.76 -1.33
C LEU A 64 3.80 -5.98 -2.65
N PHE A 65 3.41 -7.02 -3.38
CA PHE A 65 3.93 -7.34 -4.69
C PHE A 65 2.90 -6.98 -5.75
N VAL A 66 3.22 -5.99 -6.58
CA VAL A 66 2.29 -5.38 -7.53
C VAL A 66 2.86 -5.36 -8.94
N SER A 67 1.97 -5.38 -9.92
CA SER A 67 2.25 -5.03 -11.31
C SER A 67 1.79 -3.60 -11.55
N LEU A 68 2.70 -2.74 -11.98
CA LEU A 68 2.45 -1.32 -12.26
C LEU A 68 2.24 -1.08 -13.76
N PRO A 69 1.39 -0.11 -14.13
CA PRO A 69 1.36 0.42 -15.50
C PRO A 69 2.61 1.30 -15.76
N THR A 70 2.93 1.53 -17.03
CA THR A 70 4.07 2.36 -17.46
C THR A 70 3.97 3.83 -17.02
N ASP A 71 2.76 4.30 -16.76
CA ASP A 71 2.45 5.73 -16.63
C ASP A 71 2.59 6.20 -15.18
N ILE A 72 2.68 5.25 -14.25
CA ILE A 72 2.76 5.50 -12.81
C ILE A 72 4.17 5.16 -12.33
N SER A 73 4.81 6.13 -11.68
CA SER A 73 6.07 5.88 -11.01
C SER A 73 5.85 5.17 -9.68
N ALA A 74 6.77 4.27 -9.34
CA ALA A 74 6.75 3.52 -8.08
C ALA A 74 6.67 4.42 -6.84
N GLY A 75 7.37 5.56 -6.86
CA GLY A 75 7.34 6.54 -5.78
C GLY A 75 5.97 7.19 -5.59
N LYS A 76 5.27 7.52 -6.69
CA LYS A 76 3.92 8.09 -6.65
C LYS A 76 2.89 7.08 -6.15
N ASP A 77 2.96 5.83 -6.61
CA ASP A 77 2.11 4.74 -6.11
C ASP A 77 2.30 4.55 -4.60
N MET A 78 3.54 4.42 -4.15
CA MET A 78 3.87 4.27 -2.73
C MET A 78 3.42 5.45 -1.88
N GLN A 79 3.60 6.68 -2.37
CA GLN A 79 3.13 7.90 -1.70
C GLN A 79 1.60 7.89 -1.55
N LYS A 80 0.88 7.51 -2.60
CA LYS A 80 -0.59 7.45 -2.59
C LYS A 80 -1.10 6.37 -1.63
N ILE A 81 -0.50 5.19 -1.64
CA ILE A 81 -0.84 4.07 -0.74
C ILE A 81 -0.62 4.49 0.71
N LYS A 82 0.60 4.91 1.08
CA LYS A 82 0.94 5.27 2.47
C LYS A 82 0.13 6.47 2.96
N GLY A 83 0.02 7.52 2.15
CA GLY A 83 -0.70 8.74 2.54
C GLY A 83 -2.19 8.52 2.75
N THR A 84 -2.85 7.84 1.81
CA THR A 84 -4.31 7.59 1.88
C THR A 84 -4.65 6.63 3.01
N THR A 85 -3.87 5.54 3.17
CA THR A 85 -4.10 4.56 4.24
C THR A 85 -3.86 5.16 5.62
N ALA A 86 -2.77 5.92 5.81
CA ALA A 86 -2.49 6.59 7.08
C ALA A 86 -3.62 7.54 7.47
N ARG A 87 -4.06 8.40 6.54
CA ARG A 87 -5.14 9.36 6.79
C ARG A 87 -6.45 8.66 7.15
N LYS A 88 -6.89 7.68 6.35
CA LYS A 88 -8.17 7.01 6.58
C LYS A 88 -8.18 6.20 7.87
N LEU A 89 -7.13 5.43 8.14
CA LEU A 89 -7.04 4.66 9.38
C LEU A 89 -7.01 5.55 10.62
N MET A 90 -6.28 6.67 10.60
CA MET A 90 -6.29 7.62 11.71
C MET A 90 -7.65 8.30 11.91
N ILE A 91 -8.50 8.42 10.87
CA ILE A 91 -9.87 8.94 11.01
C ILE A 91 -10.80 7.89 11.61
N GLU A 92 -10.69 6.64 11.16
CA GLU A 92 -11.61 5.57 11.54
C GLU A 92 -11.29 4.95 12.91
N PHE A 93 -10.02 4.95 13.34
CA PHE A 93 -9.58 4.35 14.60
C PHE A 93 -8.94 5.41 15.51
N SER A 94 -9.69 5.87 16.51
CA SER A 94 -9.22 6.86 17.50
C SER A 94 -7.98 6.37 18.27
N GLU A 95 -7.91 5.08 18.58
CA GLU A 95 -6.75 4.43 19.23
C GLU A 95 -5.42 4.65 18.46
N LEU A 96 -5.48 4.81 17.14
CA LEU A 96 -4.29 5.08 16.34
C LEU A 96 -3.82 6.52 16.47
N ARG A 97 -4.71 7.48 16.78
CA ARG A 97 -4.30 8.88 16.97
C ARG A 97 -3.48 9.04 18.24
N GLU A 98 -3.91 8.43 19.33
CA GLU A 98 -3.21 8.45 20.61
C GLU A 98 -1.87 7.71 20.52
N CYS A 99 -1.85 6.54 19.88
CA CYS A 99 -0.61 5.78 19.73
C CYS A 99 0.34 6.38 18.67
N CYS A 100 -0.15 7.06 17.63
CA CYS A 100 0.62 7.52 16.47
C CYS A 100 0.43 9.01 16.16
N GLU A 101 0.56 9.88 17.16
CA GLU A 101 0.38 11.35 17.02
C GLU A 101 1.24 11.97 15.91
N ILE A 102 2.47 11.48 15.74
CA ILE A 102 3.44 11.97 14.75
C ILE A 102 3.32 11.23 13.40
N GLY A 103 2.29 10.41 13.20
CA GLY A 103 2.00 9.69 11.96
C GLY A 103 2.21 8.16 12.01
N LEU A 104 1.56 7.46 11.07
CA LEU A 104 1.47 5.99 11.03
C LEU A 104 2.72 5.29 10.45
N TYR A 105 3.39 5.95 9.49
CA TYR A 105 4.56 5.43 8.79
C TYR A 105 5.69 6.46 8.83
N ASN A 106 6.93 6.03 8.62
CA ASN A 106 8.02 6.96 8.32
C ASN A 106 7.79 7.59 6.95
N THR A 107 7.74 8.91 6.88
CA THR A 107 7.88 9.66 5.63
C THR A 107 9.33 9.51 5.14
N ILE A 108 9.48 9.29 3.83
CA ILE A 108 10.77 9.45 3.15
C ILE A 108 10.95 10.95 2.94
#